data_AF-A0A060C8A6-F1
#
_entry.id   AF-A0A060C8A6-F1
#
_cell.length_a   1.000
_cell.length_b   1.000
_cell.length_c   1.000
_cell.angle_alpha   90.00
_cell.angle_beta   90.00
_cell.angle_gamma   90.00
#
_symmetry.space_group_name_H-M   'P 1'
#
loop_
_entity.id
_entity.type
_entity.pdbx_description
1 polymer ?
#
loop_
_entity_poly.entity_id
_entity_poly.type
_entity_poly.pdbx_seq_one_letter_code
_entity_poly.pdbx_strand_id
1 'polypeptide(L)'
;METRFIVMPTTGEPYGVTYRWREDGSDADLLADGISEDITITEANGGTHTQRWDYPSPTDCRVCHNGNAGHILGPKTHQLNGDITYARTGRTANQLETLGAIGWFDSAYRPEQLPWFLKSKNIADNTASLEERVRSYIDSNCAQCHRPGGVRALFDARLTTPLAA
;
A
#
# COMPACT_ATOMS: atom_id res chain seq x y z
N MET A 1 6.46 -13.47 15.31
CA MET A 1 5.73 -12.43 14.52
C MET A 1 6.75 -11.39 14.06
N GLU A 2 6.51 -10.60 13.01
CA GLU A 2 7.56 -9.78 12.38
C GLU A 2 7.25 -8.28 12.30
N THR A 3 8.25 -7.50 11.92
CA THR A 3 8.09 -6.12 11.45
C THR A 3 8.95 -5.92 10.21
N ARG A 4 8.36 -5.37 9.15
CA ARG A 4 9.03 -5.14 7.88
C ARG A 4 9.12 -3.65 7.61
N PHE A 5 10.25 -3.22 7.06
CA PHE A 5 10.43 -1.86 6.55
C PHE A 5 10.94 -1.90 5.11
N ILE A 6 10.50 -0.91 4.34
CA ILE A 6 11.15 -0.52 3.10
C ILE A 6 11.83 0.82 3.36
N VAL A 7 13.14 0.86 3.16
CA VAL A 7 13.96 2.05 3.37
C VAL A 7 14.29 2.65 2.02
N MET A 8 14.00 3.95 1.87
CA MET A 8 14.41 4.76 0.71
C MET A 8 15.63 5.60 1.12
N PRO A 9 16.86 5.16 0.82
CA PRO A 9 18.04 5.97 1.10
C PRO A 9 18.13 7.16 0.14
N THR A 10 18.92 8.16 0.50
CA THR A 10 19.22 9.32 -0.36
C THR A 10 19.96 8.95 -1.65
N THR A 11 20.59 7.76 -1.70
CA THR A 11 21.22 7.19 -2.90
C THR A 11 20.20 6.71 -3.94
N GLY A 12 18.92 6.57 -3.57
CA GLY A 12 17.80 6.25 -4.46
C GLY A 12 17.41 4.77 -4.58
N GLU A 13 18.28 3.84 -4.21
CA GLU A 13 18.02 2.40 -4.30
C GLU A 13 17.34 1.87 -3.03
N PRO A 14 16.05 1.46 -3.06
CA PRO A 14 15.38 0.95 -1.87
C PRO A 14 15.96 -0.39 -1.41
N TYR A 15 15.81 -0.67 -0.11
CA TYR A 15 16.03 -2.01 0.41
C TYR A 15 14.98 -2.37 1.46
N GLY A 16 14.65 -3.66 1.52
CA GLY A 16 13.77 -4.21 2.53
C GLY A 16 14.56 -4.74 3.72
N VAL A 17 13.98 -4.62 4.90
CA VAL A 17 14.47 -5.26 6.13
C VAL A 17 13.30 -5.94 6.83
N THR A 18 13.56 -7.16 7.31
CA THR A 18 12.60 -7.96 8.07
C THR A 18 13.17 -8.23 9.44
N TYR A 19 12.45 -7.83 10.48
CA TYR A 19 12.77 -8.12 11.87
C TYR A 19 11.83 -9.21 12.39
N ARG A 20 12.36 -10.29 12.94
CA ARG A 20 11.57 -11.34 13.60
C ARG A 20 11.56 -11.08 15.10
N TRP A 21 10.38 -10.86 15.68
CA TRP A 21 10.21 -10.74 17.12
C TRP A 21 10.60 -12.04 17.82
N ARG A 22 11.33 -11.91 18.93
CA ARG A 22 11.62 -13.02 19.85
C ARG A 22 10.33 -13.50 20.49
N GLU A 23 10.34 -14.75 20.98
CA GLU A 23 9.15 -15.39 21.55
C GLU A 23 8.56 -14.64 22.76
N ASP A 24 9.42 -13.98 23.54
CA ASP A 24 9.03 -13.18 24.69
C ASP A 24 8.49 -11.78 24.31
N GLY A 25 8.52 -11.41 23.03
CA GLY A 25 8.10 -10.11 22.52
C GLY A 25 8.95 -8.93 22.99
N SER A 26 10.12 -9.18 23.58
CA SER A 26 10.97 -8.12 24.16
C SER A 26 11.71 -7.28 23.13
N ASP A 27 12.02 -7.89 21.98
CA ASP A 27 12.88 -7.34 20.94
C ASP A 27 12.72 -8.13 19.64
N ALA A 28 13.33 -7.66 18.56
CA ALA A 28 13.29 -8.31 17.26
C ALA A 28 14.66 -8.40 16.59
N ASP A 29 14.96 -9.56 16.01
CA ASP A 29 16.22 -9.84 15.34
C ASP A 29 16.11 -9.55 13.84
N LEU A 30 17.06 -8.77 13.31
CA LEU A 30 17.16 -8.51 11.88
C LEU A 30 17.54 -9.80 11.14
N LEU A 31 16.75 -10.16 10.14
CA LEU A 31 17.02 -11.31 9.28
C LEU A 31 17.94 -10.92 8.12
N ALA A 32 19.00 -11.70 7.91
CA ALA A 32 19.89 -11.55 6.76
C ALA A 32 19.33 -12.21 5.49
N ASP A 33 18.48 -13.22 5.63
CA ASP A 33 17.83 -13.95 4.54
C ASP A 33 16.40 -14.31 4.95
N GLY A 34 15.64 -14.85 4.00
CA GLY A 34 14.30 -15.35 4.24
C GLY A 34 14.32 -16.64 5.06
N ILE A 35 13.34 -16.78 5.95
CA ILE A 35 13.14 -17.99 6.73
C ILE A 35 11.66 -18.34 6.75
N SER A 36 11.38 -19.62 7.03
CA SER A 36 10.02 -20.05 7.32
C SER A 36 9.99 -20.75 8.67
N GLU A 37 8.90 -20.58 9.40
CA GLU A 37 8.63 -21.36 10.60
C GLU A 37 7.16 -21.72 10.71
N ASP A 38 6.87 -22.79 11.43
CA ASP A 38 5.51 -23.21 11.72
C ASP A 38 5.04 -22.54 13.02
N ILE A 39 4.01 -21.69 12.92
CA ILE A 39 3.44 -20.95 14.05
C ILE A 39 2.13 -21.62 14.45
N THR A 40 2.00 -22.02 15.71
CA THR A 40 0.72 -22.45 16.27
C THR A 40 -0.13 -21.23 16.63
N ILE A 41 -1.28 -21.12 15.98
CA ILE A 41 -2.26 -20.05 16.21
C ILE A 41 -3.37 -20.61 17.08
N THR A 42 -3.64 -19.93 18.19
CA THR A 42 -4.81 -20.20 19.03
C THR A 42 -6.01 -19.41 18.50
N GLU A 43 -7.10 -20.10 18.22
CA GLU A 43 -8.33 -19.53 17.73
C GLU A 43 -9.23 -19.04 18.88
N ALA A 44 -10.17 -18.13 18.57
CA ALA A 44 -11.10 -17.59 19.56
C ALA A 44 -12.02 -18.66 20.20
N ASN A 45 -12.19 -19.81 19.53
CA ASN A 45 -12.98 -20.95 20.01
C ASN A 45 -12.17 -21.89 20.94
N GLY A 46 -10.89 -21.61 21.18
CA GLY A 46 -9.98 -22.45 21.99
C GLY A 46 -9.29 -23.59 21.21
N GLY A 47 -9.55 -23.73 19.91
CA GLY A 47 -8.82 -24.62 19.02
C GLY A 47 -7.45 -24.06 18.63
N THR A 48 -6.62 -24.91 18.03
CA THR A 48 -5.31 -24.51 17.49
C THR A 48 -5.11 -25.06 16.09
N HIS A 49 -4.47 -24.27 15.22
CA HIS A 49 -3.92 -24.77 13.97
C HIS A 49 -2.48 -24.29 13.77
N THR A 50 -1.74 -24.99 12.92
CA THR A 50 -0.38 -24.61 12.54
C THR A 50 -0.43 -23.87 11.21
N GLN A 51 0.17 -22.69 11.16
CA GLN A 51 0.38 -21.93 9.94
C GLN A 51 1.87 -21.79 9.69
N ARG A 52 2.33 -22.27 8.53
CA ARG A 52 3.66 -21.91 8.03
C ARG A 52 3.70 -20.42 7.75
N TRP A 53 4.66 -19.74 8.33
CA TRP A 53 4.90 -18.31 8.16
C TRP A 53 6.21 -18.07 7.46
N ASP A 54 6.17 -17.34 6.34
CA ASP A 54 7.36 -16.98 5.56
C ASP A 54 7.76 -15.53 5.84
N TYR A 55 8.98 -15.38 6.37
CA TYR A 55 9.65 -14.10 6.54
C TYR A 55 10.48 -13.83 5.27
N PRO A 56 10.23 -12.74 4.53
CA PRO A 56 10.91 -12.47 3.27
C PRO A 56 12.35 -12.05 3.51
N SER A 57 13.23 -12.49 2.61
CA SER A 57 14.59 -11.95 2.50
C SER A 57 14.55 -10.48 2.05
N PRO A 58 15.65 -9.73 2.23
CA PRO A 58 15.81 -8.41 1.62
C PRO A 58 15.61 -8.41 0.09
N THR A 59 15.94 -9.53 -0.57
CA THR A 59 15.77 -9.69 -2.03
C THR A 59 14.31 -9.90 -2.41
N ASP A 60 13.55 -10.66 -1.63
CA ASP A 60 12.11 -10.90 -1.88
C ASP A 60 11.31 -9.60 -1.82
N CYS A 61 11.69 -8.67 -0.95
CA CYS A 61 11.08 -7.34 -0.91
C CYS A 61 11.15 -6.62 -2.27
N ARG A 62 12.24 -6.79 -3.02
CA ARG A 62 12.45 -6.14 -4.32
C ARG A 62 11.61 -6.75 -5.44
N VAL A 63 10.99 -7.92 -5.24
CA VAL A 63 10.04 -8.48 -6.22
C VAL A 63 8.90 -7.50 -6.43
N CYS A 64 8.33 -6.96 -5.35
CA CYS A 64 7.22 -6.00 -5.43
C CYS A 64 7.69 -4.54 -5.38
N HIS A 65 8.72 -4.22 -4.58
CA HIS A 65 9.25 -2.86 -4.40
C HIS A 65 10.31 -2.49 -5.48
N ASN A 66 10.01 -2.80 -6.73
CA ASN A 66 10.87 -2.56 -7.88
C ASN A 66 10.63 -1.18 -8.52
N GLY A 67 11.50 -0.81 -9.46
CA GLY A 67 11.41 0.49 -10.17
C GLY A 67 10.15 0.64 -11.02
N ASN A 68 9.62 -0.43 -11.61
CA ASN A 68 8.38 -0.36 -12.39
C ASN A 68 7.18 -0.02 -11.51
N ALA A 69 7.16 -0.49 -10.27
CA ALA A 69 6.14 -0.16 -9.28
C ALA A 69 6.37 1.20 -8.57
N GLY A 70 7.52 1.84 -8.79
CA GLY A 70 7.89 3.11 -8.13
C GLY A 70 8.44 2.94 -6.73
N HIS A 71 8.90 1.73 -6.36
CA HIS A 71 9.51 1.36 -5.08
C HIS A 71 8.61 1.44 -3.84
N ILE A 72 7.75 2.45 -3.71
CA ILE A 72 6.85 2.62 -2.57
C ILE A 72 5.44 2.19 -2.95
N LEU A 73 4.94 1.18 -2.24
CA LEU A 73 3.58 0.63 -2.40
C LEU A 73 2.62 1.29 -1.40
N GLY A 74 2.66 2.62 -1.36
CA GLY A 74 1.86 3.45 -0.47
C GLY A 74 0.60 4.02 -1.14
N PRO A 75 -0.16 4.86 -0.42
CA PRO A 75 -1.30 5.55 -0.99
C PRO A 75 -0.87 6.47 -2.15
N LYS A 76 -1.67 6.47 -3.21
CA LYS A 76 -1.50 7.33 -4.39
C LYS A 76 -2.41 8.55 -4.30
N THR A 77 -2.07 9.63 -4.99
CA THR A 77 -2.83 10.90 -4.99
C THR A 77 -4.33 10.69 -5.21
N HIS A 78 -4.73 9.88 -6.20
CA HIS A 78 -6.14 9.67 -6.50
C HIS A 78 -6.90 8.85 -5.44
N GLN A 79 -6.21 8.07 -4.62
CA GLN A 79 -6.81 7.37 -3.47
C GLN A 79 -7.07 8.33 -2.30
N LEU A 80 -6.29 9.42 -2.21
CA LEU A 80 -6.42 10.45 -1.18
C LEU A 80 -7.27 11.63 -1.65
N ASN A 81 -7.58 11.76 -2.94
CA ASN A 81 -8.41 12.84 -3.47
C ASN A 81 -9.90 12.61 -3.15
N GLY A 82 -10.27 12.62 -1.89
CA GLY A 82 -11.63 12.43 -1.44
C GLY A 82 -11.82 12.86 0.00
N ASP A 83 -13.08 13.12 0.32
CA ASP A 83 -13.45 13.62 1.63
C ASP A 83 -13.55 12.47 2.63
N ILE A 84 -13.04 12.70 3.83
CA ILE A 84 -13.27 11.83 4.98
C ILE A 84 -13.76 12.67 6.16
N THR A 85 -14.51 12.04 7.06
CA THR A 85 -14.88 12.66 8.34
C THR A 85 -13.74 12.47 9.33
N TYR A 86 -13.11 13.57 9.74
CA TYR A 86 -12.08 13.58 10.78
C TYR A 86 -12.75 13.50 12.15
N ALA A 87 -12.84 12.28 12.70
CA ALA A 87 -13.58 12.01 13.94
C ALA A 87 -13.22 12.92 15.12
N ARG A 88 -11.94 13.31 15.24
CA ARG A 88 -11.48 14.20 16.34
C ARG A 88 -12.06 15.62 16.26
N THR A 89 -12.39 16.11 15.06
CA THR A 89 -12.87 17.48 14.85
C THR A 89 -14.32 17.54 14.38
N GLY A 90 -14.88 16.40 13.95
CA GLY A 90 -16.19 16.31 13.32
C GLY A 90 -16.24 16.93 11.91
N ARG A 91 -15.11 17.41 11.38
CA ARG A 91 -15.06 18.06 10.06
C ARG A 91 -14.97 17.00 8.97
N THR A 92 -15.68 17.23 7.87
CA THR A 92 -15.50 16.50 6.62
C THR A 92 -14.72 17.39 5.67
N ALA A 93 -13.58 16.90 5.17
CA ALA A 93 -12.72 17.64 4.25
C ALA A 93 -11.92 16.68 3.36
N ASN A 94 -11.43 17.18 2.23
CA ASN A 94 -10.57 16.42 1.33
C ASN A 94 -9.23 16.11 2.02
N GLN A 95 -8.75 14.87 1.88
CA GLN A 95 -7.52 14.45 2.54
C GLN A 95 -6.28 15.17 1.99
N LEU A 96 -6.19 15.40 0.66
CA LEU A 96 -5.07 16.12 0.07
C LEU A 96 -5.05 17.59 0.49
N GLU A 97 -6.21 18.24 0.56
CA GLU A 97 -6.31 19.61 1.08
C GLU A 97 -5.86 19.69 2.53
N THR A 98 -6.32 18.75 3.36
CA THR A 98 -5.94 18.68 4.77
C THR A 98 -4.43 18.44 4.94
N LEU A 99 -3.85 17.51 4.17
CA LEU A 99 -2.42 17.21 4.18
C LEU A 99 -1.59 18.43 3.72
N GLY A 100 -2.05 19.14 2.69
CA GLY A 100 -1.43 20.40 2.25
C GLY A 100 -1.46 21.48 3.33
N ALA A 101 -2.61 21.66 3.98
CA ALA A 101 -2.80 22.67 5.03
C ALA A 101 -1.91 22.44 6.27
N ILE A 102 -1.54 21.19 6.56
CA ILE A 102 -0.64 20.83 7.68
C ILE A 102 0.84 20.72 7.26
N GLY A 103 1.18 21.08 6.01
CA GLY A 103 2.56 21.13 5.53
C GLY A 103 3.17 19.78 5.18
N TRP A 104 2.35 18.79 4.81
CA TRP A 104 2.85 17.46 4.44
C TRP A 104 3.50 17.42 3.05
N PHE A 105 3.04 18.28 2.14
CA PHE A 105 3.59 18.39 0.79
C PHE A 105 4.65 19.48 0.70
N ASP A 106 5.60 19.29 -0.20
CA ASP A 106 6.55 20.32 -0.59
C ASP A 106 5.89 21.42 -1.45
N SER A 107 6.71 22.24 -2.09
CA SER A 107 6.25 23.31 -2.96
C SER A 107 5.62 22.84 -4.28
N ALA A 108 5.33 21.55 -4.50
CA ALA A 108 4.65 21.07 -5.71
C ALA A 108 3.12 21.06 -5.59
N TYR A 109 2.56 20.99 -4.37
CA TYR A 109 1.10 20.98 -4.19
C TYR A 109 0.48 22.36 -4.49
N ARG A 110 -0.59 22.38 -5.29
CA ARG A 110 -1.37 23.58 -5.64
C ARG A 110 -2.85 23.30 -5.37
N PRO A 111 -3.47 23.92 -4.35
CA PRO A 111 -4.88 23.70 -4.03
C PRO A 111 -5.81 23.92 -5.24
N GLU A 112 -5.46 24.86 -6.11
CA GLU A 112 -6.22 25.21 -7.31
C GLU A 112 -6.29 24.07 -8.34
N GLN A 113 -5.35 23.12 -8.27
CA GLN A 113 -5.30 21.94 -9.14
C GLN A 113 -6.12 20.76 -8.63
N LEU A 114 -6.51 20.77 -7.35
CA LEU A 114 -7.20 19.64 -6.70
C LEU A 114 -8.45 19.14 -7.48
N PRO A 115 -9.30 20.01 -8.05
CA PRO A 115 -10.46 19.56 -8.84
C PRO A 115 -10.10 18.75 -10.09
N TRP A 116 -8.86 18.86 -10.56
CA TRP A 116 -8.37 18.21 -11.79
C TRP A 116 -7.62 16.91 -11.51
N PHE A 117 -7.36 16.57 -10.25
CA PHE A 117 -6.74 15.30 -9.91
C PHE A 117 -7.74 14.16 -10.06
N LEU A 118 -7.26 13.01 -10.54
CA LEU A 118 -8.04 11.77 -10.55
C LEU A 118 -8.53 11.44 -9.13
N LYS A 119 -9.66 10.73 -9.06
CA LYS A 119 -10.29 10.32 -7.80
C LYS A 119 -10.71 8.86 -7.87
N SER A 120 -10.20 8.06 -6.94
CA SER A 120 -10.72 6.72 -6.68
C SER A 120 -12.11 6.79 -6.09
N LYS A 121 -12.93 5.78 -6.41
CA LYS A 121 -14.27 5.58 -5.87
C LYS A 121 -14.29 4.36 -4.96
N ASN A 122 -14.92 4.51 -3.81
CA ASN A 122 -15.14 3.40 -2.88
C ASN A 122 -16.08 2.38 -3.53
N ILE A 123 -15.85 1.08 -3.31
CA ILE A 123 -16.71 0.02 -3.86
C ILE A 123 -18.18 0.12 -3.40
N ALA A 124 -18.43 0.75 -2.25
CA ALA A 124 -19.76 1.01 -1.70
C ALA A 124 -20.39 2.35 -2.15
N ASP A 125 -19.69 3.17 -2.95
CA ASP A 125 -20.22 4.46 -3.44
C ASP A 125 -21.24 4.25 -4.57
N ASN A 126 -22.52 4.14 -4.22
CA ASN A 126 -23.60 3.95 -5.19
C ASN A 126 -23.88 5.18 -6.07
N THR A 127 -23.20 6.29 -5.87
CA THR A 127 -23.29 7.47 -6.76
C THR A 127 -22.30 7.41 -7.91
N ALA A 128 -21.25 6.58 -7.80
CA ALA A 128 -20.29 6.31 -8.85
C ALA A 128 -20.72 5.12 -9.72
N SER A 129 -20.29 5.14 -10.99
CA SER A 129 -20.54 4.01 -11.89
C SER A 129 -19.87 2.74 -11.34
N LEU A 130 -20.41 1.57 -11.72
CA LEU A 130 -19.78 0.28 -11.39
C LEU A 130 -18.34 0.23 -11.92
N GLU A 131 -18.12 0.75 -13.13
CA GLU A 131 -16.79 0.78 -13.75
C GLU A 131 -15.79 1.56 -12.88
N GLU A 132 -16.09 2.80 -12.49
CA GLU A 132 -15.18 3.63 -11.69
C GLU A 132 -14.82 2.94 -10.37
N ARG A 133 -15.80 2.33 -9.71
CA ARG A 133 -15.61 1.60 -8.45
C ARG A 133 -14.69 0.39 -8.63
N VAL A 134 -14.97 -0.44 -9.63
CA VAL A 134 -14.17 -1.65 -9.90
C VAL A 134 -12.74 -1.28 -10.30
N ARG A 135 -12.56 -0.27 -11.15
CA ARG A 135 -11.24 0.21 -11.56
C ARG A 135 -10.44 0.76 -10.38
N SER A 136 -11.08 1.52 -9.50
CA SER A 136 -10.45 2.05 -8.29
C SER A 136 -9.99 0.93 -7.35
N TYR A 137 -10.82 -0.11 -7.20
CA TYR A 137 -10.48 -1.30 -6.41
C TYR A 137 -9.30 -2.07 -7.02
N ILE A 138 -9.34 -2.32 -8.34
CA ILE A 138 -8.27 -3.02 -9.05
C ILE A 138 -6.95 -2.24 -9.00
N ASP A 139 -6.96 -0.91 -9.21
CA ASP A 139 -5.74 -0.10 -9.09
C ASP A 139 -5.13 -0.18 -7.68
N SER A 140 -5.98 -0.13 -6.66
CA SER A 140 -5.53 -0.07 -5.28
C SER A 140 -4.96 -1.39 -4.76
N ASN A 141 -5.42 -2.51 -5.29
CA ASN A 141 -5.05 -3.85 -4.78
C ASN A 141 -4.15 -4.63 -5.73
N CYS A 142 -4.12 -4.29 -7.03
CA CYS A 142 -3.46 -5.11 -8.04
C CYS A 142 -2.36 -4.36 -8.82
N ALA A 143 -2.44 -3.03 -8.97
CA ALA A 143 -1.55 -2.29 -9.88
C ALA A 143 -0.09 -2.21 -9.45
N GLN A 144 0.25 -2.57 -8.22
CA GLN A 144 1.65 -2.76 -7.80
C GLN A 144 2.33 -3.92 -8.55
N CYS A 145 1.57 -4.95 -8.91
CA CYS A 145 2.08 -6.14 -9.60
C CYS A 145 1.65 -6.20 -11.07
N HIS A 146 0.41 -5.79 -11.36
CA HIS A 146 -0.23 -5.86 -12.67
C HIS A 146 -0.09 -4.54 -13.41
N ARG A 147 1.06 -4.36 -14.06
CA ARG A 147 1.41 -3.20 -14.88
C ARG A 147 2.52 -3.59 -15.86
N PRO A 148 2.80 -2.79 -16.91
CA PRO A 148 3.92 -3.04 -17.80
C PRO A 148 5.24 -3.19 -17.03
N GLY A 149 5.97 -4.27 -17.29
CA GLY A 149 7.20 -4.62 -16.55
C GLY A 149 6.99 -5.12 -15.11
N GLY A 150 5.74 -5.39 -14.70
CA GLY A 150 5.42 -5.95 -13.39
C GLY A 150 5.76 -7.44 -13.24
N VAL A 151 5.36 -8.02 -12.11
CA VAL A 151 5.78 -9.37 -11.70
C VAL A 151 4.92 -10.48 -12.31
N ARG A 152 3.60 -10.26 -12.46
CA ARG A 152 2.63 -11.29 -12.87
C ARG A 152 1.51 -10.74 -13.76
N ALA A 153 1.05 -11.58 -14.69
CA ALA A 153 -0.06 -11.44 -15.65
C ALA A 153 -0.08 -10.20 -16.57
N LEU A 154 -0.49 -10.42 -17.83
CA LEU A 154 -0.46 -9.46 -18.93
C LEU A 154 -1.69 -8.54 -18.95
N PHE A 155 -1.94 -7.83 -17.86
CA PHE A 155 -2.87 -6.71 -17.88
C PHE A 155 -2.37 -5.56 -17.01
N ASP A 156 -2.84 -4.36 -17.33
CA ASP A 156 -2.47 -3.15 -16.63
C ASP A 156 -3.63 -2.70 -15.75
N ALA A 157 -3.48 -2.93 -14.45
CA ALA A 157 -4.47 -2.62 -13.43
C ALA A 157 -4.50 -1.14 -13.03
N ARG A 158 -3.63 -0.29 -13.58
CA ARG A 158 -3.55 1.12 -13.18
C ARG A 158 -4.85 1.86 -13.52
N LEU A 159 -5.29 2.74 -12.62
CA LEU A 159 -6.50 3.53 -12.82
C LEU A 159 -6.42 4.36 -14.12
N THR A 160 -5.23 4.83 -14.46
CA THR A 160 -4.90 5.63 -15.64
C THR A 160 -4.93 4.86 -16.96
N THR A 161 -5.06 3.53 -16.94
CA THR A 161 -5.05 2.69 -18.14
C THR A 161 -6.39 2.80 -18.87
N PRO A 162 -6.46 3.26 -20.13
CA PRO A 162 -7.70 3.28 -20.90
C PRO A 162 -8.25 1.86 -21.11
N LEU A 163 -9.58 1.69 -21.10
CA LEU A 163 -10.23 0.40 -21.39
C LEU A 163 -10.41 0.12 -22.89
N ALA A 164 -10.28 1.14 -23.73
CA ALA A 164 -10.30 1.04 -25.18
C ALA A 164 -9.09 1.78 -25.76
N ALA A 165 -8.53 1.24 -26.84
CA ALA A 165 -7.47 1.84 -27.64
C ALA A 165 -8.03 2.86 -28.63
#